data_AF-A0A524DPL4-F1
#
_entry.id   AF-A0A524DPL4-F1
#
_cell.length_a   1.000
_cell.length_b   1.000
_cell.length_c   1.000
_cell.angle_alpha   90.00
_cell.angle_beta   90.00
_cell.angle_gamma   90.00
#
_symmetry.space_group_name_H-M   'P 1'
#
loop_
_entity.id
_entity.type
_entity.pdbx_description
1 polymer ?
#
loop_
_entity_poly.entity_id
_entity_poly.type
_entity_poly.pdbx_seq_one_letter_code
_entity_poly.pdbx_strand_id
1 'polypeptide(L)'
;MEIYSFEFYWSWFLEWFINLPLVGQILVVIGITTVIILSSIGLYYLLKGIGYLIYYLCKGIYFILKGIALGFYKLLIGIYHLIFGKQEANDNESDTSQEIELQKEPVPLIQKSVESIPSSISFCPECGIEFTDMARRKMNENGQVYCTYCGNKVESKSIKIDG
;
A
#
# COMPACT_ATOMS: atom_id res chain seq x y z
N MET A 1 14.29 -7.80 -47.32
CA MET A 1 12.98 -7.61 -47.99
C MET A 1 12.18 -6.48 -47.35
N GLU A 2 12.27 -6.28 -46.02
CA GLU A 2 11.51 -5.25 -45.29
C GLU A 2 11.90 -3.78 -45.61
N ILE A 3 13.16 -3.53 -46.01
CA ILE A 3 13.63 -2.16 -46.31
C ILE A 3 12.93 -1.61 -47.56
N TYR A 4 12.73 -2.45 -48.59
CA TYR A 4 12.05 -2.04 -49.83
C TYR A 4 10.57 -1.70 -49.62
N SER A 5 9.88 -2.39 -48.70
CA SER A 5 8.50 -2.05 -48.35
C SER A 5 8.40 -0.71 -47.63
N PHE A 6 9.36 -0.38 -46.76
CA PHE A 6 9.34 0.89 -46.04
C PHE A 6 9.51 2.09 -46.98
N GLU A 7 10.49 2.04 -47.90
CA GLU A 7 10.72 3.12 -48.87
C GLU A 7 9.52 3.34 -49.79
N PHE A 8 8.86 2.26 -50.21
CA PHE A 8 7.64 2.34 -51.02
C PHE A 8 6.48 3.01 -50.26
N TYR A 9 6.23 2.60 -49.02
CA TYR A 9 5.17 3.21 -48.20
C TYR A 9 5.47 4.67 -47.85
N TRP A 10 6.74 4.99 -47.57
CA TRP A 10 7.14 6.34 -47.22
C TRP A 10 7.02 7.31 -48.38
N SER A 11 7.46 6.92 -49.58
CA SER A 11 7.31 7.73 -50.79
C SER A 11 5.84 7.98 -51.14
N TRP A 12 5.00 6.95 -51.09
CA TRP A 12 3.56 7.08 -51.30
C TRP A 12 2.89 8.00 -50.26
N PHE A 13 3.27 7.87 -48.98
CA PHE A 13 2.77 8.74 -47.92
C PHE A 13 3.17 10.20 -48.13
N LEU A 14 4.42 10.47 -48.53
CA LEU A 14 4.88 11.83 -48.79
C LEU A 14 4.13 12.46 -49.97
N GLU A 15 3.90 11.71 -51.05
CA GLU A 15 3.14 12.20 -52.21
C GLU A 15 1.69 12.52 -51.82
N TRP A 16 1.06 11.65 -51.04
CA TRP A 16 -0.27 11.91 -50.48
C TRP A 16 -0.27 13.15 -49.58
N PHE A 17 0.70 13.26 -48.66
CA PHE A 17 0.81 14.36 -47.69
C PHE A 17 1.03 15.72 -48.37
N ILE A 18 1.90 15.78 -49.38
CA ILE A 18 2.19 17.01 -50.14
C ILE A 18 0.96 17.47 -50.92
N ASN A 19 0.11 16.56 -51.39
CA ASN A 19 -1.13 16.87 -52.10
C ASN A 19 -2.26 17.41 -51.21
N LEU A 20 -2.14 17.35 -49.87
CA LEU A 20 -3.12 17.98 -48.97
C LEU A 20 -2.97 19.50 -48.92
N PRO A 21 -4.08 20.24 -48.70
CA PRO A 21 -4.01 21.67 -48.40
C PRO A 21 -3.21 21.93 -47.12
N LEU A 22 -2.63 23.13 -46.99
CA LEU A 22 -1.78 23.53 -45.86
C LEU A 22 -2.40 23.22 -44.48
N VAL A 23 -3.70 23.45 -44.33
CA VAL A 23 -4.44 23.15 -43.08
C VAL A 23 -4.42 21.65 -42.78
N GLY A 24 -4.59 20.80 -43.79
CA GLY A 24 -4.56 19.34 -43.66
C GLY A 24 -3.17 18.84 -43.27
N GLN A 25 -2.11 19.38 -43.87
CA GLN A 25 -0.73 19.03 -43.53
C GLN A 25 -0.43 19.31 -42.05
N ILE A 26 -0.78 20.51 -41.56
CA ILE A 26 -0.58 20.89 -40.16
C ILE A 26 -1.34 19.94 -39.23
N LEU A 27 -2.59 19.61 -39.56
CA LEU A 27 -3.43 18.75 -38.74
C LEU A 27 -2.89 17.31 -38.67
N VAL A 28 -2.37 16.78 -39.78
CA VAL A 28 -1.72 15.45 -39.81
C VAL A 28 -0.46 15.43 -38.95
N VAL A 29 0.39 16.48 -39.02
CA VAL A 29 1.61 16.56 -38.18
C VAL A 29 1.28 16.60 -36.70
N ILE A 30 0.28 17.40 -36.30
CA ILE A 30 -0.20 17.46 -34.92
C ILE A 30 -0.77 16.10 -34.49
N GLY A 31 -1.53 15.44 -35.36
CA GLY A 31 -2.11 14.12 -35.11
C GLY A 31 -1.03 13.07 -34.84
N ILE A 32 -0.04 12.93 -35.73
CA ILE A 32 1.07 11.99 -35.56
C ILE A 32 1.84 12.28 -34.28
N THR A 33 2.13 13.55 -34.01
CA THR A 33 2.85 13.97 -32.80
C THR A 33 2.07 13.60 -31.54
N THR A 34 0.75 13.84 -31.53
CA THR A 34 -0.14 13.49 -30.41
C THR A 34 -0.17 11.99 -30.19
N VAL A 35 -0.25 11.18 -31.25
CA VAL A 35 -0.23 9.71 -31.15
C VAL A 35 1.10 9.21 -30.59
N ILE A 36 2.23 9.79 -31.00
CA ILE A 36 3.55 9.42 -30.48
C ILE A 36 3.66 9.73 -28.98
N ILE A 37 3.21 10.91 -28.55
CA ILE A 37 3.22 11.31 -27.14
C ILE A 37 2.32 10.38 -26.32
N LEU A 38 1.09 10.15 -26.78
CA LEU A 38 0.13 9.30 -26.10
C LEU A 38 0.64 7.85 -25.99
N SER A 39 1.23 7.32 -27.07
CA SER A 39 1.87 6.00 -27.10
C SER A 39 3.02 5.92 -26.09
N SER A 40 3.87 6.94 -26.03
CA SER A 40 5.01 7.00 -25.11
C SER A 40 4.55 7.04 -23.64
N ILE A 41 3.53 7.83 -23.34
CA ILE A 41 2.91 7.89 -22.00
C ILE A 41 2.31 6.53 -21.64
N GLY A 42 1.58 5.91 -22.56
CA GLY A 42 1.01 4.57 -22.38
C GLY A 42 2.08 3.53 -22.05
N LEU A 43 3.18 3.53 -22.79
CA LEU A 43 4.31 2.63 -22.55
C LEU A 43 4.97 2.89 -21.18
N TYR A 44 5.15 4.15 -20.79
CA TYR A 44 5.68 4.52 -19.49
C TYR A 44 4.82 3.97 -18.34
N TYR A 45 3.50 4.15 -18.41
CA TYR A 45 2.59 3.63 -17.40
C TYR A 45 2.53 2.10 -17.39
N LEU A 46 2.62 1.46 -18.56
CA LEU A 46 2.65 0.01 -18.67
C LEU A 46 3.90 -0.57 -17.99
N LEU A 47 5.08 -0.01 -18.26
CA LEU A 47 6.33 -0.39 -17.59
C LEU A 47 6.26 -0.17 -16.07
N LYS A 48 5.74 0.99 -15.65
CA LYS A 48 5.53 1.29 -14.23
C LYS A 48 4.58 0.28 -13.58
N GLY A 49 3.50 -0.09 -14.27
CA GLY A 49 2.55 -1.12 -13.83
C GLY A 49 3.20 -2.49 -13.67
N ILE A 50 4.01 -2.92 -14.64
CA ILE A 50 4.76 -4.19 -14.55
C ILE A 50 5.71 -4.18 -13.34
N GLY A 51 6.46 -3.09 -13.14
CA GLY A 51 7.35 -2.96 -11.99
C GLY A 51 6.61 -3.08 -10.65
N TYR A 52 5.46 -2.41 -10.53
CA TYR A 52 4.58 -2.54 -9.36
C TYR A 52 4.07 -3.97 -9.17
N LEU A 53 3.67 -4.63 -10.26
CA LEU A 53 3.15 -5.98 -10.22
C LEU A 53 4.20 -6.97 -9.69
N ILE A 54 5.42 -6.90 -10.21
CA ILE A 54 6.56 -7.73 -9.76
C ILE A 54 6.85 -7.48 -8.27
N TYR A 55 6.91 -6.20 -7.86
CA TYR A 55 7.12 -5.85 -6.46
C TYR A 55 6.07 -6.48 -5.53
N TYR A 56 4.79 -6.41 -5.89
CA TYR A 56 3.70 -7.02 -5.12
C TYR A 56 3.75 -8.55 -5.13
N LEU A 57 4.14 -9.16 -6.25
CA LEU A 57 4.28 -10.60 -6.37
C LEU A 57 5.38 -11.13 -5.44
N CYS A 58 6.56 -10.49 -5.46
CA CYS A 58 7.66 -10.82 -4.55
C CYS A 58 7.27 -10.62 -3.08
N LYS A 59 6.59 -9.50 -2.77
CA LYS A 59 6.10 -9.23 -1.41
C LYS A 59 5.09 -10.29 -0.96
N GLY A 60 4.18 -10.71 -1.83
CA GLY A 60 3.21 -11.77 -1.57
C GLY A 60 3.89 -13.10 -1.28
N ILE A 61 4.84 -13.52 -2.13
CA ILE A 61 5.61 -14.75 -1.94
C ILE A 61 6.37 -14.71 -0.61
N TYR A 62 7.01 -13.60 -0.27
CA TYR A 62 7.73 -13.44 1.00
C TYR A 62 6.81 -13.66 2.21
N PHE A 63 5.61 -13.07 2.20
CA PHE A 63 4.63 -13.24 3.28
C PHE A 63 4.13 -14.68 3.39
N ILE A 64 3.85 -15.34 2.27
CA ILE A 64 3.41 -16.74 2.25
C ILE A 64 4.51 -17.64 2.81
N LEU A 65 5.75 -17.46 2.38
CA LEU A 65 6.88 -18.26 2.85
C LEU A 65 7.11 -18.07 4.36
N LYS A 66 7.03 -16.83 4.84
CA LYS A 66 7.09 -16.51 6.28
C LYS A 66 5.96 -17.19 7.06
N GLY A 67 4.75 -17.19 6.51
CA GLY A 67 3.58 -17.86 7.11
C GLY A 67 3.76 -19.37 7.21
N ILE A 68 4.25 -20.02 6.13
CA ILE A 68 4.53 -21.46 6.12
C ILE A 68 5.63 -21.81 7.12
N ALA A 69 6.71 -21.02 7.17
CA ALA A 69 7.82 -21.25 8.11
C ALA A 69 7.35 -21.17 9.58
N LEU A 70 6.54 -20.17 9.93
CA LEU A 70 5.93 -20.05 11.26
C LEU A 70 4.98 -21.21 11.56
N GLY A 71 4.17 -21.62 10.58
CA GLY A 71 3.27 -22.77 10.72
C GLY A 71 4.01 -24.07 11.00
N PHE A 72 5.08 -24.34 10.23
CA PHE A 72 5.95 -25.49 10.44
C PHE A 72 6.65 -25.45 11.80
N TYR A 73 7.19 -24.30 12.19
CA TYR A 73 7.83 -24.13 13.50
C TYR A 73 6.87 -24.46 14.65
N LYS A 74 5.63 -23.98 14.56
CA LYS A 74 4.60 -24.23 15.58
C LYS A 74 4.14 -25.70 15.61
N LEU A 75 4.07 -26.36 14.46
CA LEU A 75 3.81 -27.79 14.41
C LEU A 75 4.95 -28.60 15.03
N LEU A 76 6.21 -28.25 14.74
CA LEU A 76 7.37 -28.90 15.32
C LEU A 76 7.42 -28.72 16.84
N ILE A 77 7.14 -27.52 17.36
CA ILE A 77 7.08 -27.27 18.82
C ILE A 77 5.96 -28.12 19.46
N GLY A 78 4.80 -28.22 18.82
CA GLY A 78 3.66 -28.98 19.32
C GLY A 78 3.96 -30.49 19.37
N ILE A 79 4.60 -31.02 18.32
CA ILE A 79 5.03 -32.42 18.27
C ILE A 79 6.14 -32.68 19.30
N TYR A 80 7.12 -31.78 19.41
CA TYR A 80 8.20 -31.88 20.39
C TYR A 80 7.64 -31.94 21.82
N HIS A 81 6.68 -31.08 22.15
CA HIS A 81 6.06 -31.02 23.47
C HIS A 81 5.16 -32.25 23.77
N LEU A 82 4.56 -32.87 22.74
CA LEU A 82 3.81 -34.12 22.85
C LEU A 82 4.72 -35.33 23.09
N ILE A 83 5.87 -35.39 22.40
CA ILE A 83 6.82 -36.52 22.50
C ILE A 83 7.63 -36.44 23.79
N PHE A 84 8.11 -35.25 24.18
CA PHE A 84 8.94 -35.06 25.37
C PHE A 84 8.16 -34.86 26.67
N GLY A 85 6.83 -35.00 26.64
CA GLY A 85 5.99 -35.20 27.83
C GLY A 85 6.43 -34.40 29.06
N LYS A 86 6.18 -33.09 29.05
CA LYS A 86 6.20 -32.17 30.20
C LYS A 86 7.17 -32.57 31.35
N GLN A 87 8.36 -31.99 31.35
CA GLN A 87 9.13 -31.76 32.57
C GLN A 87 9.59 -30.28 32.60
N GLU A 88 9.59 -29.71 33.79
CA GLU A 88 9.11 -28.37 34.13
C GLU A 88 9.92 -27.14 33.65
N ALA A 89 9.15 -26.07 33.38
CA ALA A 89 9.27 -24.67 33.78
C ALA A 89 10.61 -23.89 33.68
N ASN A 90 10.43 -22.65 33.22
CA ASN A 90 11.35 -21.50 33.17
C ASN A 90 12.41 -21.55 32.06
N ASP A 91 12.14 -20.86 30.95
CA ASP A 91 12.61 -19.47 30.89
C ASP A 91 11.79 -18.64 29.89
N ASN A 92 11.71 -17.36 30.25
CA ASN A 92 10.94 -16.26 29.70
C ASN A 92 11.06 -16.11 28.17
N GLU A 93 9.94 -15.91 27.45
CA GLU A 93 9.57 -14.63 26.82
C GLU A 93 8.37 -14.80 25.85
N SER A 94 7.49 -13.79 25.85
CA SER A 94 6.50 -13.44 24.83
C SER A 94 5.12 -14.11 24.79
N ASP A 95 4.15 -13.23 25.03
CA ASP A 95 2.85 -13.13 24.36
C ASP A 95 1.76 -14.13 24.74
N THR A 96 1.16 -13.79 25.88
CA THR A 96 -0.29 -13.84 26.14
C THR A 96 -1.11 -13.88 24.85
N SER A 97 -1.53 -15.10 24.51
CA SER A 97 -2.58 -15.34 23.54
C SER A 97 -3.91 -14.83 24.07
N GLN A 98 -4.62 -14.13 23.17
CA GLN A 98 -6.03 -14.33 22.86
C GLN A 98 -7.03 -14.23 24.01
N GLU A 99 -7.79 -13.14 23.99
CA GLU A 99 -9.21 -13.21 24.29
C GLU A 99 -9.98 -12.82 23.02
N ILE A 100 -10.42 -13.85 22.29
CA ILE A 100 -11.45 -13.75 21.26
C ILE A 100 -12.77 -13.82 22.04
N GLU A 101 -13.38 -12.68 22.33
CA GLU A 101 -14.79 -12.65 22.72
C GLU A 101 -15.63 -12.18 21.54
N LEU A 102 -16.20 -13.17 20.87
CA LEU A 102 -17.25 -13.04 19.87
C LEU A 102 -18.55 -12.69 20.59
N GLN A 103 -19.00 -11.44 20.57
CA GLN A 103 -20.41 -11.14 20.85
C GLN A 103 -20.94 -9.86 20.17
N LYS A 104 -21.68 -10.09 19.08
CA LYS A 104 -23.03 -9.61 18.77
C LYS A 104 -23.31 -8.08 18.77
N GLU A 105 -23.62 -7.58 17.58
CA GLU A 105 -24.45 -6.38 17.34
C GLU A 105 -25.71 -6.37 18.23
N PRO A 106 -26.21 -5.21 18.70
CA PRO A 106 -26.93 -4.28 17.82
C PRO A 106 -26.76 -2.78 18.12
N VAL A 107 -26.96 -1.96 17.08
CA VAL A 107 -27.11 -0.47 17.10
C VAL A 107 -28.42 -0.11 17.84
N PRO A 108 -28.51 1.01 18.61
CA PRO A 108 -28.90 2.30 18.00
C PRO A 108 -28.19 3.56 18.55
N LEU A 109 -28.17 4.57 17.69
CA LEU A 109 -27.95 6.00 17.91
C LEU A 109 -28.33 6.53 19.31
N ILE A 110 -27.55 7.48 19.85
CA ILE A 110 -28.01 8.85 20.22
C ILE A 110 -26.83 9.70 20.74
N GLN A 111 -26.79 10.92 20.20
CA GLN A 111 -25.95 12.07 20.53
C GLN A 111 -25.88 12.38 22.04
N LYS A 112 -24.69 12.77 22.52
CA LYS A 112 -24.59 13.95 23.40
C LYS A 112 -23.16 14.50 23.48
N SER A 113 -23.08 15.76 23.05
CA SER A 113 -22.09 16.80 23.32
C SER A 113 -21.34 16.69 24.65
N VAL A 114 -20.01 16.80 24.62
CA VAL A 114 -19.24 17.58 25.60
C VAL A 114 -18.00 18.18 24.91
N GLU A 115 -17.89 19.49 25.04
CA GLU A 115 -16.78 20.35 24.66
C GLU A 115 -15.42 19.99 25.30
N SER A 116 -14.39 20.40 24.57
CA SER A 116 -13.11 20.94 25.06
C SER A 116 -12.17 20.03 25.85
N ILE A 117 -11.25 19.36 25.13
CA ILE A 117 -9.83 19.26 25.50
C ILE A 117 -9.01 19.20 24.18
N PRO A 118 -8.14 20.17 23.87
CA PRO A 118 -7.30 20.09 22.67
C PRO A 118 -6.19 19.05 22.89
N SER A 119 -5.72 18.43 21.81
CA SER A 119 -4.54 17.56 21.70
C SER A 119 -4.69 16.09 22.12
N SER A 120 -5.59 15.36 21.46
CA SER A 120 -5.33 13.94 21.20
C SER A 120 -5.56 13.69 19.73
N ILE A 121 -4.48 13.41 18.99
CA ILE A 121 -4.56 12.94 17.61
C ILE A 121 -5.38 11.64 17.64
N SER A 122 -6.66 11.72 17.28
CA SER A 122 -7.58 10.58 17.32
C SER A 122 -7.44 9.71 16.07
N PHE A 123 -6.89 10.25 14.99
CA PHE A 123 -6.72 9.55 13.71
C PHE A 123 -5.26 9.51 13.28
N CYS A 124 -4.84 8.40 12.70
CA CYS A 124 -3.53 8.32 12.08
C CYS A 124 -3.47 9.26 10.85
N PRO A 125 -2.47 10.16 10.75
CA PRO A 125 -2.37 11.10 9.62
C PRO A 125 -2.10 10.41 8.27
N GLU A 126 -1.57 9.19 8.30
CA GLU A 126 -1.19 8.44 7.10
C GLU A 126 -2.34 7.60 6.54
N CYS A 127 -3.14 6.99 7.41
CA CYS A 127 -4.21 6.08 7.00
C CYS A 127 -5.62 6.57 7.32
N GLY A 128 -5.76 7.66 8.07
CA GLY A 128 -7.06 8.23 8.46
C GLY A 128 -7.88 7.35 9.41
N ILE A 129 -7.32 6.24 9.91
CA ILE A 129 -8.01 5.31 10.80
C ILE A 129 -7.90 5.81 12.24
N GLU A 130 -8.98 5.67 13.00
CA GLU A 130 -9.03 6.05 14.42
C GLU A 130 -8.10 5.16 15.25
N PHE A 131 -7.35 5.78 16.16
CA PHE A 131 -6.54 5.06 17.13
C PHE A 131 -7.43 4.35 18.14
N THR A 132 -7.12 3.08 18.42
CA THR A 132 -7.75 2.35 19.52
C THR A 132 -7.51 3.06 20.85
N ASP A 133 -8.39 2.83 21.83
CA ASP A 133 -8.24 3.45 23.16
C ASP A 133 -6.87 3.13 23.81
N MET A 134 -6.32 1.94 23.54
CA MET A 134 -4.98 1.57 24.00
C MET A 134 -3.88 2.41 23.33
N ALA A 135 -4.00 2.66 22.03
CA ALA A 135 -3.06 3.49 21.29
C ALA A 135 -3.14 4.96 21.75
N ARG A 136 -4.35 5.48 22.03
CA ARG A 136 -4.55 6.81 22.63
C ARG A 136 -3.93 6.94 24.02
N ARG A 137 -4.08 5.92 24.88
CA ARG A 137 -3.43 5.92 26.21
C ARG A 137 -1.91 5.93 26.09
N LYS A 138 -1.33 5.05 25.25
CA LYS A 138 0.12 5.03 25.00
C LYS A 138 0.63 6.33 24.38
N MET A 139 -0.16 6.98 23.53
CA MET A 139 0.16 8.27 22.94
C MET A 139 0.17 9.39 23.97
N ASN A 140 -0.77 9.39 24.92
CA ASN A 140 -0.82 10.36 26.02
C ASN A 140 0.30 10.13 27.04
N GLU A 141 0.70 8.87 27.28
CA GLU A 141 1.75 8.52 28.25
C GLU A 141 3.16 8.76 27.69
N ASN A 142 3.44 8.31 26.46
CA ASN A 142 4.79 8.27 25.90
C ASN A 142 5.03 9.28 24.77
N GLY A 143 4.00 10.02 24.36
CA GLY A 143 4.08 10.98 23.26
C GLY A 143 4.30 10.37 21.87
N GLN A 144 4.33 9.03 21.77
CA GLN A 144 4.55 8.31 20.52
C GLN A 144 3.73 7.02 20.49
N VAL A 145 3.13 6.73 19.35
CA VAL A 145 2.41 5.48 19.11
C VAL A 145 2.62 5.00 17.68
N TYR A 146 2.65 3.69 17.48
CA TYR A 146 2.66 3.10 16.14
C TYR A 146 1.21 2.84 15.73
N CYS A 147 0.86 3.24 14.51
CA CYS A 147 -0.43 2.87 13.94
C CYS A 147 -0.46 1.36 13.69
N THR A 148 -1.45 0.68 14.24
CA THR A 148 -1.66 -0.77 14.08
C THR A 148 -1.99 -1.18 12.64
N TYR A 149 -2.44 -0.25 11.81
CA TYR A 149 -2.85 -0.50 10.43
C TYR A 149 -1.75 -0.21 9.41
N CYS A 150 -1.07 0.95 9.52
CA CYS A 150 -0.01 1.32 8.57
C CYS A 150 1.41 1.07 9.10
N GLY A 151 1.57 0.78 10.39
CA GLY A 151 2.89 0.57 11.01
C GLY A 151 3.72 1.84 11.19
N ASN A 152 3.20 3.00 10.79
CA ASN A 152 3.93 4.27 10.91
C ASN A 152 3.91 4.79 12.34
N LYS A 153 5.06 5.35 12.75
CA LYS A 153 5.22 6.02 14.04
C LYS A 153 4.57 7.40 13.98
N VAL A 154 3.72 7.69 14.96
CA VAL A 154 3.02 8.97 15.11
C VAL A 154 3.43 9.57 16.45
N GLU A 155 3.94 10.79 16.42
CA GLU A 155 4.43 11.51 17.60
C GLU A 155 3.48 12.68 17.91
N SER A 156 3.07 12.83 19.18
CA SER A 156 2.29 13.97 19.61
C SER A 156 3.26 15.11 19.77
N LYS A 157 3.28 16.00 18.78
CA LYS A 157 4.08 17.22 18.82
C LYS A 157 3.55 18.07 19.98
N SER A 158 4.20 17.99 21.14
CA SER A 158 3.90 18.89 22.25
C SER A 158 4.29 20.30 21.81
N ILE A 159 3.28 21.14 21.61
CA ILE A 159 3.49 22.57 21.38
C ILE A 159 3.99 23.12 22.72
N LYS A 160 5.30 23.35 22.83
CA LYS A 160 5.83 24.22 23.88
C LYS A 160 5.29 25.62 23.61
N ILE A 161 4.40 26.07 24.49
CA ILE A 161 4.03 27.47 24.58
C ILE A 161 5.15 28.10 25.42
N ASP A 162 6.14 28.69 24.75
CA ASP A 162 7.08 29.58 25.41
C ASP A 162 6.30 30.86 25.75
N GLY A 163 6.16 31.13 27.05
CA GLY A 163 5.61 32.36 27.62
C GLY A 163 6.68 33.40 27.90
#